data_AF-A0A954VRH7-F1
#
_entry.id   AF-A0A954VRH7-F1
#
_cell.length_a   1.000
_cell.length_b   1.000
_cell.length_c   1.000
_cell.angle_alpha   90.00
_cell.angle_beta   90.00
_cell.angle_gamma   90.00
#
_symmetry.space_group_name_H-M   'P 1'
#
loop_
_entity.id
_entity.type
_entity.pdbx_description
1 polymer ?
#
loop_
_entity_poly.entity_id
_entity_poly.type
_entity_poly.pdbx_seq_one_letter_code
_entity_poly.pdbx_strand_id
1 'polypeptide(L)'
;MLKLIALTTAILAAFGVASIWIFTAPYRSLNDWNRGVMTRLEAIKPHPPPEATMEQWDAIVGWTQTAFPNVFYAPDYITNETRFRSFQSELARRLDASVDLETIDWIWDEFLVLSRHGKYYADGFRPIQPYGEIHLDESGNPHNNVDVRFPSNSILNADEP
;
A
#
# COMPACT_ATOMS: atom_id res chain seq x y z
N MET A 1 5.93 54.50 -1.72
CA MET A 1 4.73 53.73 -2.11
C MET A 1 5.08 52.56 -3.04
N LEU A 2 5.67 52.80 -4.23
CA LEU A 2 6.03 51.73 -5.19
C LEU A 2 6.92 50.62 -4.59
N LYS A 3 7.97 50.98 -3.85
CA LYS A 3 8.88 50.02 -3.18
C LYS A 3 8.15 49.15 -2.13
N LEU A 4 7.17 49.72 -1.43
CA LEU A 4 6.39 49.00 -0.42
C LEU A 4 5.44 47.99 -1.09
N ILE A 5 4.78 48.39 -2.18
CA ILE A 5 3.92 47.50 -2.97
C ILE A 5 4.74 46.34 -3.54
N ALA A 6 5.89 46.63 -4.16
CA ALA A 6 6.77 45.60 -4.72
C ALA A 6 7.26 44.60 -3.66
N LEU A 7 7.64 45.08 -2.47
CA LEU A 7 8.05 44.22 -1.36
C LEU A 7 6.90 43.32 -0.88
N THR A 8 5.70 43.88 -0.70
CA THR A 8 4.52 43.10 -0.29
C THR A 8 4.16 42.02 -1.33
N THR A 9 4.18 42.35 -2.62
CA THR A 9 3.95 41.38 -3.70
C THR A 9 4.99 40.27 -3.68
N ALA A 10 6.28 40.59 -3.49
CA ALA A 10 7.34 39.59 -3.41
C ALA A 10 7.15 38.64 -2.21
N ILE A 11 6.75 39.16 -1.05
CA ILE A 11 6.47 38.35 0.15
C ILE A 11 5.29 37.40 -0.09
N LEU A 12 4.19 37.89 -0.66
CA LEU A 12 3.02 37.06 -0.97
C LEU A 12 3.35 35.97 -2.01
N ALA A 13 4.13 36.31 -3.03
CA ALA A 13 4.59 35.32 -4.01
C ALA A 13 5.48 34.25 -3.37
N ALA A 14 6.45 34.64 -2.54
CA ALA A 14 7.31 33.71 -1.83
C ALA A 14 6.51 32.80 -0.87
N PHE A 15 5.54 33.36 -0.15
CA PHE A 15 4.65 32.59 0.72
C PHE A 15 3.77 31.62 -0.09
N GLY A 16 3.26 32.05 -1.25
CA GLY A 16 2.50 31.19 -2.16
C GLY A 16 3.32 30.00 -2.65
N VAL A 17 4.56 30.23 -3.10
CA VAL A 17 5.48 29.16 -3.54
C VAL A 17 5.82 28.21 -2.38
N ALA A 18 6.14 28.75 -1.20
CA ALA A 18 6.42 27.95 -0.01
C ALA A 18 5.23 27.09 0.39
N SER A 19 4.02 27.66 0.37
CA SER A 19 2.78 26.94 0.67
C SER A 19 2.57 25.77 -0.30
N ILE A 20 2.68 26.01 -1.61
CA ILE A 20 2.56 24.94 -2.61
C ILE A 20 3.57 23.83 -2.35
N TRP A 21 4.83 24.18 -2.04
CA TRP A 21 5.86 23.18 -1.75
C TRP A 21 5.54 22.38 -0.49
N ILE A 22 5.16 23.04 0.62
CA ILE A 22 4.80 22.39 1.89
C ILE A 22 3.64 21.41 1.70
N PHE A 23 2.60 21.78 0.94
CA PHE A 23 1.44 20.91 0.74
C PHE A 23 1.67 19.81 -0.29
N THR A 24 2.57 19.99 -1.27
CA THR A 24 2.78 18.99 -2.34
C THR A 24 3.99 18.08 -2.11
N ALA A 25 4.99 18.50 -1.33
CA ALA A 25 6.20 17.71 -1.08
C ALA A 25 5.92 16.35 -0.41
N PRO A 26 5.01 16.23 0.59
CA PRO A 26 4.69 14.93 1.19
C PRO A 26 4.09 13.95 0.17
N TYR A 27 3.17 14.42 -0.68
CA TYR A 27 2.56 13.61 -1.74
C TYR A 27 3.58 13.16 -2.78
N ARG A 28 4.49 14.06 -3.20
CA ARG A 28 5.56 13.70 -4.13
C ARG A 28 6.50 12.66 -3.54
N SER A 29 6.96 12.88 -2.31
CA SER A 29 7.83 11.92 -1.62
C SER A 29 7.17 10.55 -1.45
N LEU A 30 5.87 10.52 -1.14
CA LEU A 30 5.11 9.27 -1.01
C LEU A 30 4.97 8.56 -2.37
N ASN A 31 4.64 9.31 -3.43
CA ASN A 31 4.53 8.77 -4.79
C ASN A 31 5.85 8.22 -5.33
N ASP A 32 6.95 8.93 -5.09
CA ASP A 32 8.29 8.48 -5.50
C ASP A 32 8.69 7.21 -4.77
N TRP A 33 8.40 7.13 -3.47
CA TRP A 33 8.61 5.93 -2.68
C TRP A 33 7.73 4.76 -3.15
N ASN A 34 6.42 4.98 -3.34
CA ASN A 34 5.49 3.97 -3.87
C ASN A 34 6.00 3.41 -5.19
N ARG A 35 6.42 4.27 -6.12
CA ARG A 35 7.00 3.84 -7.40
C ARG A 35 8.24 2.96 -7.21
N GLY A 36 9.14 3.34 -6.30
CA GLY A 36 10.33 2.56 -5.96
C GLY A 36 10.03 1.18 -5.38
N VAL A 37 8.95 1.05 -4.59
CA VAL A 37 8.47 -0.25 -4.10
C VAL A 37 7.89 -1.09 -5.24
N MET A 38 7.03 -0.50 -6.06
CA MET A 38 6.39 -1.18 -7.19
C MET A 38 7.42 -1.75 -8.18
N THR A 39 8.49 -1.00 -8.47
CA THR A 39 9.60 -1.48 -9.30
C THR A 39 10.31 -2.68 -8.68
N ARG A 40 10.51 -2.70 -7.35
CA ARG A 40 11.13 -3.83 -6.66
C ARG A 40 10.23 -5.06 -6.66
N LEU A 41 8.93 -4.87 -6.39
CA LEU A 41 7.94 -5.95 -6.48
C LEU A 41 7.88 -6.52 -7.91
N GLU A 42 8.01 -5.70 -8.94
CA GLU A 42 8.05 -6.21 -10.31
C GLU A 42 9.31 -7.04 -10.58
N ALA A 43 10.45 -6.63 -10.03
CA ALA A 43 11.73 -7.30 -10.22
C ALA A 43 11.80 -8.71 -9.59
N ILE A 44 10.98 -9.00 -8.57
CA ILE A 44 10.96 -10.30 -7.90
C ILE A 44 10.05 -11.33 -8.60
N LYS A 45 9.13 -10.90 -9.48
CA LYS A 45 8.20 -11.80 -10.18
C LYS A 45 8.87 -12.96 -10.94
N PRO A 46 10.01 -12.78 -11.64
CA PRO A 46 10.64 -13.89 -12.37
C PRO A 46 11.30 -14.95 -11.47
N HIS A 47 11.32 -14.74 -10.14
CA HIS A 47 12.05 -15.56 -9.18
C HIS A 47 11.12 -16.03 -8.04
N PRO A 48 10.16 -16.93 -8.33
CA PRO A 48 9.27 -17.45 -7.31
C PRO A 48 10.05 -18.22 -6.24
N PRO A 49 9.60 -18.15 -4.97
CA PRO A 49 10.15 -19.00 -3.92
C PRO A 49 9.76 -20.48 -4.17
N PRO A 50 10.51 -21.46 -3.63
CA PRO A 50 10.27 -22.89 -3.86
C PRO A 50 8.84 -23.37 -3.53
N GLU A 51 8.16 -22.67 -2.63
CA GLU A 51 6.82 -22.98 -2.14
C GLU A 51 5.70 -22.53 -3.10
N ALA A 52 6.01 -21.74 -4.14
CA ALA A 52 5.02 -21.19 -5.06
C ALA A 52 5.34 -21.54 -6.53
N THR A 53 4.31 -21.84 -7.31
CA THR A 53 4.46 -21.86 -8.78
C THR A 53 4.64 -20.43 -9.31
N MET A 54 5.14 -20.30 -10.54
CA MET A 54 5.27 -19.00 -11.21
C MET A 54 3.92 -18.26 -11.28
N GLU A 55 2.84 -18.97 -11.59
CA GLU A 55 1.49 -18.38 -11.70
C GLU A 55 0.95 -17.90 -10.35
N GLN A 56 1.13 -18.72 -9.30
CA GLN A 56 0.78 -18.33 -7.93
C GLN A 56 1.54 -17.10 -7.49
N TRP A 57 2.85 -17.09 -7.75
CA TRP A 57 3.73 -16.00 -7.36
C TRP A 57 3.39 -14.69 -8.11
N ASP A 58 3.17 -14.74 -9.42
CA ASP A 58 2.82 -13.57 -10.22
C ASP A 58 1.56 -12.89 -9.68
N ALA A 59 0.54 -13.66 -9.33
CA ALA A 59 -0.69 -13.09 -8.79
C ALA A 59 -0.53 -12.60 -7.34
N ILE A 60 0.19 -13.32 -6.47
CA ILE A 60 0.49 -12.86 -5.09
C ILE A 60 1.17 -11.49 -5.12
N VAL A 61 2.19 -11.36 -5.96
CA VAL A 61 2.93 -10.11 -6.14
C VAL A 61 2.03 -9.06 -6.83
N GLY A 62 1.25 -9.44 -7.83
CA GLY A 62 0.32 -8.56 -8.55
C GLY A 62 -0.76 -7.95 -7.66
N TRP A 63 -1.35 -8.72 -6.75
CA TRP A 63 -2.30 -8.22 -5.76
C TRP A 63 -1.64 -7.29 -4.75
N THR A 64 -0.45 -7.66 -4.27
CA THR A 64 0.33 -6.82 -3.36
C THR A 64 0.68 -5.49 -4.01
N GLN A 65 1.13 -5.51 -5.28
CA GLN A 65 1.38 -4.33 -6.11
C GLN A 65 0.13 -3.46 -6.28
N THR A 66 -1.03 -4.06 -6.51
CA THR A 66 -2.29 -3.32 -6.70
C THR A 66 -2.77 -2.68 -5.39
N ALA A 67 -2.65 -3.38 -4.26
CA ALA A 67 -3.07 -2.88 -2.96
C ALA A 67 -2.15 -1.75 -2.45
N PHE A 68 -0.83 -1.89 -2.61
CA PHE A 68 0.17 -0.99 -2.02
C PHE A 68 -0.11 0.52 -2.24
N PRO A 69 -0.26 1.02 -3.48
CA PRO A 69 -0.52 2.45 -3.71
C PRO A 69 -1.90 2.90 -3.26
N ASN A 70 -2.87 1.98 -3.10
CA ASN A 70 -4.19 2.32 -2.59
C ASN A 70 -4.20 2.41 -1.06
N VAL A 71 -3.48 1.50 -0.39
CA VAL A 71 -3.26 1.52 1.06
C VAL A 71 -2.50 2.77 1.47
N PHE A 72 -1.51 3.20 0.67
CA PHE A 72 -0.69 4.39 0.91
C PHE A 72 -0.92 5.49 -0.16
N TYR A 73 -2.19 5.75 -0.49
CA TYR A 73 -2.56 6.71 -1.54
C TYR A 73 -2.20 8.15 -1.18
N ALA A 74 -2.41 8.54 0.07
CA ALA A 74 -2.19 9.90 0.54
C ALA A 74 -1.52 9.90 1.93
N PRO A 75 -0.75 10.94 2.28
CA PRO A 75 -0.06 11.02 3.58
C PRO A 75 -1.01 10.87 4.78
N ASP A 76 -2.23 11.36 4.67
CA ASP A 76 -3.24 11.29 5.73
C ASP A 76 -3.86 9.89 5.92
N TYR A 77 -3.56 8.94 5.04
CA TYR A 77 -3.94 7.53 5.22
C TYR A 77 -3.03 6.85 6.24
N ILE A 78 -1.81 7.37 6.43
CA ILE A 78 -0.82 6.82 7.35
C ILE A 78 -1.24 7.13 8.79
N THR A 79 -1.42 6.08 9.60
CA THR A 79 -1.89 6.20 10.99
C THR A 79 -0.76 6.29 12.01
N ASN A 80 0.44 5.82 11.65
CA ASN A 80 1.62 5.80 12.51
C ASN A 80 2.89 6.16 11.71
N GLU A 81 3.22 7.45 11.66
CA GLU A 81 4.36 7.95 10.88
C GLU A 81 5.71 7.37 11.33
N THR A 82 5.92 7.18 12.63
CA THR A 82 7.18 6.63 13.16
C THR A 82 7.38 5.19 12.73
N ARG A 83 6.34 4.35 12.83
CA ARG A 83 6.39 2.97 12.31
C ARG A 83 6.53 2.98 10.80
N PHE A 84 5.83 3.88 10.09
CA PHE A 84 5.90 3.98 8.64
C PHE A 84 7.33 4.23 8.15
N ARG A 85 8.07 5.18 8.74
CA ARG A 85 9.49 5.42 8.38
C ARG A 85 10.37 4.19 8.60
N SER A 86 10.13 3.45 9.68
CA SER A 86 10.85 2.20 9.96
C SER A 86 10.49 1.12 8.94
N PHE A 87 9.21 1.01 8.59
CA PHE A 87 8.70 0.12 7.55
C PHE A 87 9.32 0.41 6.19
N GLN A 88 9.45 1.68 5.79
CA GLN A 88 10.09 2.03 4.50
C GLN A 88 11.51 1.45 4.38
N SER A 89 12.29 1.54 5.45
CA SER A 89 13.68 1.06 5.48
C SER A 89 13.73 -0.48 5.51
N GLU A 90 12.88 -1.10 6.33
CA GLU A 90 12.80 -2.56 6.48
C GLU A 90 12.26 -3.23 5.21
N LEU A 91 11.26 -2.63 4.56
CA LEU A 91 10.71 -3.09 3.29
C LEU A 91 11.77 -3.08 2.20
N ALA A 92 12.52 -1.99 2.06
CA ALA A 92 13.61 -1.91 1.09
C ALA A 92 14.65 -3.02 1.35
N ARG A 93 15.06 -3.21 2.61
CA ARG A 93 16.00 -4.27 3.00
C ARG A 93 15.48 -5.67 2.66
N ARG A 94 14.20 -5.95 2.89
CA ARG A 94 13.58 -7.26 2.61
C ARG A 94 13.42 -7.49 1.10
N LEU A 95 12.99 -6.48 0.35
CA LEU A 95 12.83 -6.58 -1.10
C LEU A 95 14.17 -6.64 -1.86
N ASP A 96 15.25 -6.10 -1.30
CA ASP A 96 16.60 -6.23 -1.85
C ASP A 96 17.25 -7.58 -1.48
N ALA A 97 16.61 -8.39 -0.61
CA ALA A 97 17.02 -9.75 -0.26
C ALA A 97 16.22 -10.81 -1.05
N SER A 98 16.36 -12.09 -0.70
CA SER A 98 15.50 -13.15 -1.23
C SER A 98 14.09 -12.98 -0.65
N VAL A 99 13.11 -12.64 -1.50
CA VAL A 99 11.72 -12.45 -1.10
C VAL A 99 10.98 -13.79 -1.13
N ASP A 100 10.33 -14.12 -0.03
CA ASP A 100 9.51 -15.31 0.16
C ASP A 100 8.06 -14.96 0.49
N LEU A 101 7.22 -15.99 0.69
CA LEU A 101 5.82 -15.81 1.07
C LEU A 101 5.66 -15.09 2.42
N GLU A 102 6.55 -15.34 3.38
CA GLU A 102 6.55 -14.66 4.69
C GLU A 102 6.76 -13.15 4.53
N THR A 103 7.64 -12.74 3.62
CA THR A 103 7.88 -11.33 3.33
C THR A 103 6.64 -10.66 2.76
N ILE A 104 5.92 -11.33 1.85
CA ILE A 104 4.66 -10.79 1.33
C ILE A 104 3.61 -10.71 2.44
N ASP A 105 3.44 -11.77 3.22
CA ASP A 105 2.46 -11.83 4.30
C ASP A 105 2.70 -10.73 5.34
N TRP A 106 3.97 -10.49 5.69
CA TRP A 106 4.40 -9.38 6.54
C TRP A 106 4.02 -8.00 5.97
N ILE A 107 4.13 -7.77 4.65
CA ILE A 107 3.70 -6.51 4.03
C ILE A 107 2.21 -6.26 4.30
N TRP A 108 1.38 -7.29 4.20
CA TRP A 108 -0.05 -7.20 4.46
C TRP A 108 -0.37 -6.96 5.94
N ASP A 109 0.40 -7.53 6.87
CA ASP A 109 0.30 -7.19 8.29
C ASP A 109 0.66 -5.72 8.55
N GLU A 110 1.67 -5.20 7.87
CA GLU A 110 2.02 -3.78 7.98
C GLU A 110 0.94 -2.87 7.41
N PHE A 111 0.19 -3.29 6.37
CA PHE A 111 -0.97 -2.54 5.90
C PHE A 111 -1.99 -2.34 7.01
N LEU A 112 -2.31 -3.41 7.76
CA LEU A 112 -3.27 -3.37 8.88
C LEU A 112 -2.87 -2.35 9.96
N VAL A 113 -1.57 -2.23 10.22
CA VAL A 113 -1.04 -1.36 11.28
C VAL A 113 -0.90 0.08 10.79
N LEU A 114 -0.46 0.28 9.55
CA LEU A 114 0.05 1.56 9.07
C LEU A 114 -0.98 2.43 8.36
N SER A 115 -2.10 1.86 7.90
CA SER A 115 -3.07 2.59 7.07
C SER A 115 -4.50 2.46 7.56
N ARG A 116 -5.26 3.55 7.46
CA ARG A 116 -6.72 3.56 7.69
C ARG A 116 -7.47 2.59 6.77
N HIS A 117 -6.92 2.32 5.59
CA HIS A 117 -7.52 1.44 4.59
C HIS A 117 -6.93 0.03 4.61
N GLY A 118 -5.91 -0.22 5.44
CA GLY A 118 -5.22 -1.50 5.52
C GLY A 118 -6.16 -2.67 5.75
N LYS A 119 -7.07 -2.54 6.73
CA LYS A 119 -8.07 -3.57 7.04
C LYS A 119 -8.97 -3.91 5.85
N TYR A 120 -9.51 -2.89 5.17
CA TYR A 120 -10.36 -3.10 3.99
C TYR A 120 -9.63 -3.90 2.91
N TYR A 121 -8.38 -3.54 2.62
CA TYR A 121 -7.60 -4.26 1.62
C TYR A 121 -7.22 -5.66 2.08
N ALA A 122 -6.76 -5.82 3.31
CA ALA A 122 -6.35 -7.12 3.82
C ALA A 122 -7.52 -8.13 3.91
N ASP A 123 -8.70 -7.68 4.36
CA ASP A 123 -9.87 -8.55 4.46
C ASP A 123 -10.38 -9.01 3.07
N GLY A 124 -10.23 -8.18 2.04
CA GLY A 124 -10.80 -8.44 0.70
C GLY A 124 -9.82 -8.99 -0.33
N PHE A 125 -8.51 -8.73 -0.17
CA PHE A 125 -7.53 -8.89 -1.26
C PHE A 125 -6.18 -9.48 -0.80
N ARG A 126 -5.98 -9.81 0.48
CA ARG A 126 -4.75 -10.46 0.94
C ARG A 126 -4.64 -11.84 0.27
N PRO A 127 -3.59 -12.11 -0.52
CA PRO A 127 -3.50 -13.33 -1.32
C PRO A 127 -3.02 -14.56 -0.52
N ILE A 128 -2.50 -14.35 0.69
CA ILE A 128 -1.98 -15.39 1.58
C ILE A 128 -2.77 -15.30 2.89
N GLN A 129 -3.45 -16.37 3.29
CA GLN A 129 -4.05 -16.42 4.63
C GLN A 129 -2.98 -16.72 5.69
N PRO A 130 -3.23 -16.40 6.98
CA PRO A 130 -2.31 -16.67 8.10
C PRO A 130 -1.83 -18.12 8.26
N TYR A 131 -2.33 -19.06 7.46
CA TYR A 131 -1.97 -20.48 7.46
C TYR A 131 -1.44 -21.00 6.12
N GLY A 132 -0.98 -20.12 5.22
CA GLY A 132 -0.19 -20.49 4.04
C GLY A 132 -0.95 -21.08 2.86
N GLU A 133 -2.29 -21.09 2.90
CA GLU A 133 -3.10 -21.47 1.75
C GLU A 133 -3.24 -20.29 0.78
N ILE A 134 -2.82 -20.51 -0.47
CA ILE A 134 -3.04 -19.60 -1.59
C ILE A 134 -4.47 -19.81 -2.08
N HIS A 135 -5.31 -18.78 -1.99
CA HIS A 135 -6.68 -18.85 -2.52
C HIS A 135 -6.62 -18.74 -4.04
N LEU A 136 -6.98 -19.85 -4.69
CA LEU A 136 -7.22 -19.91 -6.12
C LEU A 136 -8.73 -19.91 -6.34
N ASP A 137 -9.19 -19.16 -7.34
CA ASP A 137 -10.56 -19.31 -7.82
C ASP A 137 -10.77 -20.67 -8.49
N GLU A 138 -12.00 -20.95 -8.91
CA GLU A 138 -12.39 -22.21 -9.56
C GLU A 138 -11.58 -22.50 -10.84
N SER A 139 -10.88 -21.50 -11.40
CA SER A 139 -10.03 -21.63 -12.58
C SER A 139 -8.55 -21.85 -12.25
N GLY A 140 -8.18 -21.96 -10.98
CA GLY A 140 -6.78 -22.12 -10.55
C GLY A 140 -5.98 -20.81 -10.59
N ASN A 141 -6.65 -19.68 -10.83
CA ASN A 141 -6.03 -18.36 -10.85
C ASN A 141 -6.08 -17.78 -9.44
N PRO A 142 -5.05 -17.09 -8.92
CA PRO A 142 -5.09 -16.46 -7.59
C PRO A 142 -5.96 -15.17 -7.57
N HIS A 143 -7.14 -15.27 -8.21
CA HIS A 143 -8.16 -14.27 -8.51
C HIS A 143 -7.83 -13.32 -9.67
N ASN A 144 -8.42 -13.60 -10.83
CA ASN A 144 -8.82 -12.61 -11.83
C ASN A 144 -10.35 -12.59 -11.83
N ASN A 145 -10.99 -11.60 -11.18
CA ASN A 145 -12.45 -11.40 -11.15
C ASN A 145 -13.28 -12.51 -10.48
N VAL A 146 -13.08 -12.78 -9.18
CA VAL A 146 -14.17 -13.37 -8.40
C VAL A 146 -15.13 -12.26 -7.99
N ASP A 147 -16.39 -12.49 -8.34
CA ASP A 147 -17.56 -11.72 -7.91
C ASP A 147 -17.47 -11.48 -6.39
N VAL A 148 -17.14 -10.25 -5.99
CA VAL A 148 -17.11 -9.85 -4.58
C VAL A 148 -18.55 -9.78 -4.10
N ARG A 149 -19.16 -10.93 -3.81
CA ARG A 149 -20.32 -10.99 -2.93
C ARG A 149 -19.83 -10.93 -1.51
N PHE A 150 -19.84 -9.72 -0.96
CA PHE A 150 -19.94 -9.52 0.48
C PHE A 150 -21.12 -10.35 1.00
N PRO A 151 -20.93 -11.24 2.00
CA PRO A 151 -22.06 -11.73 2.76
C PRO A 151 -22.68 -10.52 3.48
N SER A 152 -23.88 -10.11 3.06
CA SER A 152 -24.66 -9.05 3.69
C SER A 152 -25.19 -9.41 5.09
N ASN A 153 -24.76 -10.51 5.69
CA ASN A 153 -25.35 -11.06 6.90
C ASN A 153 -24.28 -11.42 7.93
N SER A 154 -23.81 -10.43 8.69
CA SER A 154 -23.32 -10.63 10.07
C SER A 154 -23.24 -9.34 10.89
N ILE A 155 -24.10 -8.34 10.61
CA ILE A 155 -24.66 -7.58 11.72
C ILE A 155 -25.79 -8.45 12.27
N LEU A 156 -25.45 -9.26 13.29
CA LEU A 156 -26.45 -9.73 14.23
C LEU A 156 -27.07 -8.47 14.84
N ASN A 157 -28.36 -8.28 14.60
CA ASN A 157 -29.17 -7.35 15.39
C ASN A 157 -28.91 -7.67 16.86
N ALA A 158 -28.22 -6.76 17.56
CA ALA A 158 -28.42 -6.60 18.98
C ALA A 158 -29.83 -6.01 19.12
N ASP A 159 -30.83 -6.89 19.25
CA ASP A 159 -32.15 -6.65 19.88
C ASP A 159 -33.06 -7.85 19.56
N GLU A 160 -33.06 -8.85 20.44
CA GLU A 160 -34.24 -9.59 20.95
C GLU A 160 -33.76 -10.83 21.76
N PRO A 161 -34.38 -11.16 22.92
CA PRO A 161 -35.43 -10.46 23.66
C PRO A 161 -34.91 -9.62 24.85
#